data_AF-A0A939UNI4-F1
#
_entry.id   AF-A0A939UNI4-F1
#
_cell.length_a   1.000
_cell.length_b   1.000
_cell.length_c   1.000
_cell.angle_alpha   90.00
_cell.angle_beta   90.00
_cell.angle_gamma   90.00
#
_symmetry.space_group_name_H-M   'P 1'
#
loop_
_entity.id
_entity.type
_entity.pdbx_description
1 polymer ?
#
loop_
_entity_poly.entity_id
_entity_poly.type
_entity_poly.pdbx_seq_one_letter_code
_entity_poly.pdbx_strand_id
1 'polypeptide(L)'
;LNEPNLQRVCSQMGKYFIVTAGAPNLSFHAGLTFHKPDKPLNSPRQLTLDPSKVYICFNISDGDNIQYVQTALIGKNWWQNPMRGRVPMGWTLNPVACELIPDVVEYYLETAAPSDGFICFPGVGLITPPLYGKNSYGDGEKILDEYIRLSGRYMKKLGMTTVQFGDTSSVPLTREDFNRWARVLPWLTGILGDYGPAIGIARNESSYFVAHDTPVARAVYTSPGPLPEGVDPAKKQADMIRSQTPLSRPAFMHAAVINWYGSPETILKCCRALGDEYVPVTQDELFDLMQQARKQGFLK
;
A
#
# COMPACT_ATOMS: atom_id res chain seq x y z
N LEU A 1 19.64 -6.52 -16.27
CA LEU A 1 18.24 -6.99 -16.10
C LEU A 1 17.39 -5.77 -15.79
N ASN A 2 16.23 -5.63 -16.42
CA ASN A 2 15.24 -4.64 -15.96
C ASN A 2 14.56 -5.15 -14.69
N GLU A 3 13.89 -4.25 -13.96
CA GLU A 3 13.27 -4.57 -12.67
C GLU A 3 12.28 -5.77 -12.73
N PRO A 4 11.35 -5.85 -13.70
CA PRO A 4 10.43 -6.99 -13.79
C PRO A 4 11.15 -8.33 -13.92
N ASN A 5 12.23 -8.38 -14.73
CA ASN A 5 12.98 -9.62 -14.91
C ASN A 5 13.82 -9.97 -13.69
N LEU A 6 14.39 -8.97 -13.00
CA LEU A 6 15.09 -9.19 -11.74
C LEU A 6 14.14 -9.80 -10.69
N GLN A 7 12.96 -9.21 -10.54
CA GLN A 7 11.96 -9.68 -9.58
C GLN A 7 11.50 -11.11 -9.85
N ARG A 8 11.23 -11.46 -11.12
CA ARG A 8 10.87 -12.83 -11.51
C ARG A 8 11.98 -13.82 -11.19
N VAL A 9 13.24 -13.52 -11.58
CA VAL A 9 14.38 -14.43 -11.37
C VAL A 9 14.68 -14.61 -9.88
N CYS A 10 14.71 -13.53 -9.10
CA CYS A 10 14.90 -13.61 -7.66
C CYS A 10 13.81 -14.47 -7.02
N SER A 11 12.54 -14.22 -7.38
CA SER A 11 11.41 -14.96 -6.82
C SER A 11 11.47 -16.44 -7.15
N GLN A 12 11.74 -16.81 -8.41
CA GLN A 12 11.92 -18.21 -8.81
C GLN A 12 12.94 -18.96 -7.94
N MET A 13 14.01 -18.28 -7.53
CA MET A 13 15.07 -18.83 -6.69
C MET A 13 14.79 -18.73 -5.18
N GLY A 14 13.59 -18.28 -4.77
CA GLY A 14 13.23 -18.07 -3.36
C GLY A 14 14.00 -16.92 -2.72
N LYS A 15 14.32 -15.88 -3.51
CA LYS A 15 15.03 -14.68 -3.06
C LYS A 15 14.13 -13.45 -3.21
N TYR A 16 14.36 -12.46 -2.36
CA TYR A 16 13.81 -11.12 -2.48
C TYR A 16 14.95 -10.12 -2.64
N PHE A 17 14.63 -8.91 -3.07
CA PHE A 17 15.60 -7.81 -3.11
C PHE A 17 14.98 -6.52 -2.58
N ILE A 18 15.83 -5.59 -2.15
CA ILE A 18 15.45 -4.28 -1.66
C ILE A 18 16.12 -3.26 -2.58
N VAL A 19 15.38 -2.23 -3.01
CA VAL A 19 15.91 -1.23 -3.93
C VAL A 19 16.72 -0.20 -3.13
N THR A 20 18.04 -0.30 -3.25
CA THR A 20 19.01 0.54 -2.50
C THR A 20 20.07 1.20 -3.38
N ALA A 21 20.07 0.96 -4.69
CA ALA A 21 21.20 1.31 -5.56
C ALA A 21 21.57 2.80 -5.58
N GLY A 22 20.62 3.72 -5.38
CA GLY A 22 20.89 5.15 -5.25
C GLY A 22 20.60 5.73 -3.86
N ALA A 23 20.51 4.87 -2.84
CA ALA A 23 20.34 5.29 -1.45
C ALA A 23 21.69 5.77 -0.88
N PRO A 24 21.84 7.07 -0.55
CA PRO A 24 23.10 7.59 -0.05
C PRO A 24 23.34 7.18 1.41
N ASN A 25 24.62 7.10 1.79
CA ASN A 25 25.07 6.98 3.18
C ASN A 25 24.55 5.77 3.98
N LEU A 26 24.16 4.67 3.32
CA LEU A 26 23.57 3.52 4.01
C LEU A 26 24.45 2.93 5.11
N SER A 27 25.78 2.88 4.94
CA SER A 27 26.68 2.39 5.99
C SER A 27 26.67 3.26 7.25
N PHE A 28 26.42 4.56 7.11
CA PHE A 28 26.26 5.47 8.23
C PHE A 28 24.90 5.26 8.90
N HIS A 29 23.82 5.32 8.11
CA HIS A 29 22.45 5.20 8.63
C HIS A 29 22.22 3.84 9.31
N ALA A 30 22.65 2.74 8.70
CA ALA A 30 22.49 1.39 9.25
C ALA A 30 23.34 1.14 10.52
N GLY A 31 24.27 2.04 10.85
CA GLY A 31 25.03 2.02 12.10
C GLY A 31 24.26 2.62 13.28
N LEU A 32 23.13 3.29 13.04
CA LEU A 32 22.30 3.89 14.07
C LEU A 32 21.31 2.87 14.66
N THR A 33 20.87 3.10 15.89
CA THR A 33 19.84 2.27 16.53
C THR A 33 18.46 2.85 16.23
N PHE A 34 17.54 2.00 15.81
CA PHE A 34 16.13 2.38 15.64
C PHE A 34 15.41 2.53 16.98
N HIS A 35 14.77 3.68 17.18
CA HIS A 35 13.91 4.00 18.30
C HIS A 35 12.48 4.22 17.81
N LYS A 36 11.61 3.25 18.06
CA LYS A 36 10.19 3.42 17.71
C LYS A 36 9.60 4.57 18.55
N PRO A 37 8.96 5.59 17.93
CA PRO A 37 8.29 6.63 18.70
C PRO A 37 7.13 6.06 19.54
N ASP A 38 6.88 6.65 20.71
CA ASP A 38 5.84 6.20 21.65
C ASP A 38 4.40 6.42 21.14
N LYS A 39 4.23 7.21 20.08
CA LYS A 39 2.92 7.46 19.50
C LYS A 39 2.45 6.29 18.62
N PRO A 40 1.11 6.05 18.51
CA PRO A 40 0.58 5.07 17.59
C PRO A 40 1.05 5.33 16.15
N LEU A 41 1.38 4.26 15.43
CA LEU A 41 1.82 4.35 14.04
C LEU A 41 0.73 4.97 13.14
N ASN A 42 -0.50 4.49 13.31
CA ASN A 42 -1.68 4.96 12.62
C ASN A 42 -2.72 5.39 13.67
N SER A 43 -3.51 6.42 13.37
CA SER A 43 -4.56 6.94 14.25
C SER A 43 -5.90 7.03 13.51
N PRO A 44 -6.49 5.89 13.10
CA PRO A 44 -7.71 5.89 12.30
C PRO A 44 -8.88 6.51 13.05
N ARG A 45 -9.70 7.28 12.33
CA ARG A 45 -10.96 7.81 12.85
C ARG A 45 -11.94 6.66 13.05
N GLN A 46 -12.83 6.84 14.02
CA GLN A 46 -13.99 5.97 14.18
C GLN A 46 -15.08 6.43 13.22
N LEU A 47 -15.27 5.70 12.13
CA LEU A 47 -16.28 6.00 11.11
C LEU A 47 -17.44 5.00 11.21
N THR A 48 -18.64 5.44 10.89
CA THR A 48 -19.81 4.55 10.74
C THR A 48 -20.09 4.35 9.26
N LEU A 49 -20.35 3.10 8.88
CA LEU A 49 -20.74 2.76 7.53
C LEU A 49 -22.06 3.46 7.14
N ASP A 50 -22.02 4.20 6.04
CA ASP A 50 -23.16 4.72 5.31
C ASP A 50 -23.29 3.90 4.02
N PRO A 51 -24.38 3.13 3.86
CA PRO A 51 -24.55 2.23 2.72
C PRO A 51 -24.78 2.96 1.39
N SER A 52 -24.86 4.31 1.38
CA SER A 52 -24.98 5.11 0.16
C SER A 52 -23.63 5.61 -0.39
N LYS A 53 -22.52 5.45 0.36
CA LYS A 53 -21.23 6.09 0.06
C LYS A 53 -20.24 5.21 -0.69
N VAL A 54 -19.25 5.88 -1.29
CA VAL A 54 -18.01 5.28 -1.81
C VAL A 54 -16.88 5.63 -0.86
N TYR A 55 -16.21 4.64 -0.28
CA TYR A 55 -15.03 4.83 0.54
C TYR A 55 -13.78 4.60 -0.29
N ILE A 56 -12.86 5.57 -0.29
CA ILE A 56 -11.66 5.53 -1.12
C ILE A 56 -10.40 5.74 -0.29
N CYS A 57 -9.49 4.77 -0.35
CA CYS A 57 -8.16 4.86 0.22
C CYS A 57 -7.15 5.19 -0.88
N PHE A 58 -6.45 6.32 -0.75
CA PHE A 58 -5.32 6.69 -1.58
C PHE A 58 -4.03 6.24 -0.92
N ASN A 59 -3.25 5.40 -1.57
CA ASN A 59 -1.93 4.99 -1.10
C ASN A 59 -0.84 5.37 -2.11
N ILE A 60 0.28 5.87 -1.61
CA ILE A 60 1.42 6.27 -2.44
C ILE A 60 2.40 5.11 -2.53
N SER A 61 2.84 4.78 -3.76
CA SER A 61 3.76 3.69 -4.06
C SER A 61 5.23 3.96 -3.68
N ASP A 62 6.10 2.98 -3.98
CA ASP A 62 7.58 3.07 -3.94
C ASP A 62 8.20 3.19 -2.55
N GLY A 63 7.45 2.92 -1.48
CA GLY A 63 7.98 2.83 -0.13
C GLY A 63 8.99 1.69 0.08
N ASP A 64 9.07 0.75 -0.85
CA ASP A 64 10.11 -0.29 -0.88
C ASP A 64 11.48 0.23 -1.35
N ASN A 65 11.48 1.36 -2.05
CA ASN A 65 12.67 1.99 -2.59
C ASN A 65 13.30 2.93 -1.55
N ILE A 66 14.40 2.48 -0.94
CA ILE A 66 15.09 3.20 0.14
C ILE A 66 15.62 4.55 -0.36
N GLN A 67 16.05 4.64 -1.62
CA GLN A 67 16.43 5.93 -2.22
C GLN A 67 15.23 6.88 -2.26
N TYR A 68 14.06 6.42 -2.71
CA TYR A 68 12.84 7.25 -2.76
C TYR A 68 12.47 7.76 -1.37
N VAL A 69 12.46 6.87 -0.39
CA VAL A 69 12.17 7.19 1.02
C VAL A 69 13.15 8.21 1.59
N GLN A 70 14.45 8.13 1.28
CA GLN A 70 15.44 9.12 1.75
C GLN A 70 15.39 10.46 1.01
N THR A 71 14.90 10.50 -0.23
CA THR A 71 15.10 11.66 -1.13
C THR A 71 13.80 12.29 -1.61
N ALA A 72 13.08 11.68 -2.53
CA ALA A 72 11.92 12.32 -3.17
C ALA A 72 10.71 12.39 -2.23
N LEU A 73 10.54 11.41 -1.33
CA LEU A 73 9.40 11.36 -0.41
C LEU A 73 9.40 12.56 0.56
N ILE A 74 10.56 12.94 1.12
CA ILE A 74 10.63 14.05 2.09
C ILE A 74 10.30 15.41 1.45
N GLY A 75 10.41 15.53 0.12
CA GLY A 75 10.30 16.79 -0.59
C GLY A 75 8.93 17.48 -0.49
N LYS A 76 8.89 18.75 -0.91
CA LYS A 76 7.68 19.60 -0.88
C LYS A 76 6.51 19.09 -1.73
N ASN A 77 6.77 18.18 -2.67
CA ASN A 77 5.71 17.55 -3.44
C ASN A 77 4.91 16.52 -2.62
N TRP A 78 5.54 15.92 -1.60
CA TRP A 78 4.97 14.82 -0.80
C TRP A 78 4.97 15.15 0.69
N TRP A 79 5.95 14.68 1.47
CA TRP A 79 5.91 14.76 2.93
C TRP A 79 5.93 16.19 3.48
N GLN A 80 6.69 17.09 2.85
CA GLN A 80 6.72 18.51 3.21
C GLN A 80 5.65 19.34 2.49
N ASN A 81 4.70 18.72 1.80
CA ASN A 81 3.63 19.45 1.14
C ASN A 81 2.72 20.12 2.19
N PRO A 82 2.42 21.43 2.09
CA PRO A 82 1.62 22.14 3.08
C PRO A 82 0.15 21.69 3.14
N MET A 83 -0.33 20.94 2.13
CA MET A 83 -1.67 20.35 2.10
C MET A 83 -1.70 18.93 2.69
N ARG A 84 -0.56 18.32 3.04
CA ARG A 84 -0.55 17.05 3.80
C ARG A 84 -1.28 17.23 5.13
N GLY A 85 -1.98 16.20 5.59
CA GLY A 85 -2.81 16.27 6.79
C GLY A 85 -4.26 16.74 6.54
N ARG A 86 -4.58 17.24 5.34
CA ARG A 86 -5.94 17.70 4.98
C ARG A 86 -6.79 16.64 4.28
N VAL A 87 -6.17 15.53 3.88
CA VAL A 87 -6.83 14.37 3.28
C VAL A 87 -6.15 13.11 3.84
N PRO A 88 -6.90 12.05 4.17
CA PRO A 88 -6.32 10.76 4.52
C PRO A 88 -5.42 10.20 3.44
N MET A 89 -4.22 9.73 3.82
CA MET A 89 -3.22 9.19 2.90
C MET A 89 -2.54 7.96 3.48
N GLY A 90 -2.44 6.91 2.66
CA GLY A 90 -1.58 5.77 2.89
C GLY A 90 -0.18 5.99 2.32
N TRP A 91 0.85 5.72 3.09
CA TRP A 91 2.26 5.79 2.70
C TRP A 91 2.83 4.38 2.74
N THR A 92 3.24 3.86 1.59
CA THR A 92 3.98 2.60 1.60
C THR A 92 5.35 2.80 2.24
N LEU A 93 5.84 1.78 2.94
CA LEU A 93 7.17 1.74 3.53
C LEU A 93 7.62 0.27 3.67
N ASN A 94 8.86 -0.03 3.26
CA ASN A 94 9.45 -1.33 3.60
C ASN A 94 9.75 -1.37 5.09
N PRO A 95 9.27 -2.38 5.84
CA PRO A 95 9.55 -2.45 7.26
C PRO A 95 11.02 -2.72 7.59
N VAL A 96 11.84 -3.20 6.62
CA VAL A 96 13.30 -3.31 6.77
C VAL A 96 13.99 -1.95 6.74
N ALA A 97 13.32 -0.88 6.29
CA ALA A 97 13.88 0.47 6.31
C ALA A 97 14.34 0.89 7.72
N CYS A 98 13.75 0.35 8.79
CA CYS A 98 14.19 0.63 10.16
C CYS A 98 15.59 0.07 10.50
N GLU A 99 16.16 -0.84 9.69
CA GLU A 99 17.55 -1.30 9.84
C GLU A 99 18.50 -0.54 8.90
N LEU A 100 17.98 -0.03 7.77
CA LEU A 100 18.81 0.58 6.73
C LEU A 100 18.94 2.10 6.92
N ILE A 101 17.84 2.74 7.33
CA ILE A 101 17.66 4.19 7.46
C ILE A 101 16.82 4.53 8.71
N PRO A 102 17.22 4.06 9.91
CA PRO A 102 16.43 4.18 11.15
C PRO A 102 16.01 5.62 11.48
N ASP A 103 16.94 6.57 11.41
CA ASP A 103 16.71 8.00 11.66
C ASP A 103 15.71 8.63 10.68
N VAL A 104 15.75 8.21 9.42
CA VAL A 104 14.79 8.65 8.40
C VAL A 104 13.40 8.08 8.67
N VAL A 105 13.32 6.81 9.05
CA VAL A 105 12.06 6.19 9.45
C VAL A 105 11.50 6.86 10.70
N GLU A 106 12.32 7.08 11.72
CA GLU A 106 11.95 7.82 12.94
C GLU A 106 11.35 9.18 12.60
N TYR A 107 12.00 9.98 11.75
CA TYR A 107 11.48 11.27 11.30
C TYR A 107 10.08 11.15 10.68
N TYR A 108 9.86 10.17 9.78
CA TYR A 108 8.54 9.94 9.19
C TYR A 108 7.51 9.54 10.24
N LEU A 109 7.89 8.64 11.15
CA LEU A 109 6.99 8.22 12.22
C LEU A 109 6.64 9.42 13.09
N GLU A 110 7.61 10.14 13.65
CA GLU A 110 7.43 11.31 14.53
C GLU A 110 6.62 12.44 13.91
N THR A 111 6.79 12.71 12.62
CA THR A 111 6.15 13.83 11.92
C THR A 111 4.88 13.43 11.14
N ALA A 112 4.44 12.18 11.25
CA ALA A 112 3.17 11.72 10.70
C ALA A 112 1.98 12.50 11.31
N ALA A 113 1.10 13.01 10.46
CA ALA A 113 -0.16 13.61 10.84
C ALA A 113 -1.19 12.52 11.19
N PRO A 114 -2.26 12.82 11.95
CA PRO A 114 -3.29 11.83 12.26
C PRO A 114 -3.97 11.19 11.04
N SER A 115 -3.97 11.86 9.89
CA SER A 115 -4.53 11.37 8.63
C SER A 115 -3.53 10.56 7.79
N ASP A 116 -2.30 10.36 8.27
CA ASP A 116 -1.30 9.53 7.60
C ASP A 116 -1.41 8.09 8.13
N GLY A 117 -1.37 7.12 7.23
CA GLY A 117 -1.33 5.70 7.54
C GLY A 117 -0.12 5.04 6.88
N PHE A 118 0.62 4.20 7.61
CA PHE A 118 1.75 3.46 7.04
C PHE A 118 1.35 2.04 6.64
N ILE A 119 1.79 1.65 5.45
CA ILE A 119 1.48 0.36 4.82
C ILE A 119 2.78 -0.38 4.51
N CYS A 120 2.89 -1.63 4.93
CA CYS A 120 4.02 -2.47 4.54
C CYS A 120 3.98 -2.75 3.02
N PHE A 121 5.08 -2.54 2.30
CA PHE A 121 5.14 -2.82 0.85
C PHE A 121 6.51 -3.39 0.40
N PRO A 122 6.54 -4.52 -0.32
CA PRO A 122 5.64 -5.68 -0.21
C PRO A 122 6.25 -6.76 0.71
N GLY A 123 6.26 -6.51 2.02
CA GLY A 123 7.00 -7.33 2.99
C GLY A 123 8.43 -6.85 3.18
N VAL A 124 9.36 -7.75 3.50
CA VAL A 124 10.80 -7.40 3.67
C VAL A 124 11.54 -7.10 2.36
N GLY A 125 10.93 -7.32 1.19
CA GLY A 125 11.52 -6.97 -0.10
C GLY A 125 10.61 -7.32 -1.28
N LEU A 126 11.00 -6.93 -2.48
CA LEU A 126 10.22 -7.23 -3.68
C LEU A 126 10.26 -8.72 -4.01
N ILE A 127 9.07 -9.30 -4.18
CA ILE A 127 8.85 -10.67 -4.63
C ILE A 127 7.69 -10.72 -5.63
N THR A 128 7.62 -11.77 -6.42
CA THR A 128 6.46 -12.18 -7.21
C THR A 128 5.91 -13.45 -6.56
N PRO A 129 4.88 -13.35 -5.69
CA PRO A 129 4.42 -14.49 -4.89
C PRO A 129 4.09 -15.75 -5.72
N PRO A 130 3.42 -15.65 -6.89
CA PRO A 130 3.12 -16.84 -7.70
C PRO A 130 4.35 -17.55 -8.29
N LEU A 131 5.54 -16.95 -8.22
CA LEU A 131 6.80 -17.54 -8.70
C LEU A 131 7.71 -17.98 -7.56
N TYR A 132 7.38 -17.67 -6.31
CA TYR A 132 8.35 -17.74 -5.21
C TYR A 132 8.81 -19.17 -4.91
N GLY A 133 10.11 -19.40 -4.97
CA GLY A 133 10.72 -20.69 -4.66
C GLY A 133 10.49 -21.80 -5.69
N LYS A 134 9.84 -21.54 -6.84
CA LYS A 134 9.49 -22.56 -7.84
C LYS A 134 10.70 -23.31 -8.43
N ASN A 135 11.86 -22.66 -8.49
CA ASN A 135 13.11 -23.24 -8.99
C ASN A 135 14.15 -23.38 -7.86
N SER A 136 13.75 -23.28 -6.60
CA SER A 136 14.64 -23.49 -5.47
C SER A 136 14.87 -24.98 -5.24
N TYR A 137 16.00 -25.35 -4.63
CA TYR A 137 16.29 -26.74 -4.24
C TYR A 137 15.44 -27.23 -3.05
N GLY A 138 14.64 -26.36 -2.43
CA GLY A 138 13.83 -26.64 -1.26
C GLY A 138 12.33 -26.61 -1.54
N ASP A 139 11.55 -26.75 -0.48
CA ASP A 139 10.10 -26.62 -0.50
C ASP A 139 9.71 -25.14 -0.67
N GLY A 140 9.43 -24.73 -1.91
CA GLY A 140 9.13 -23.33 -2.26
C GLY A 140 7.99 -22.71 -1.46
N GLU A 141 7.00 -23.53 -1.08
CA GLU A 141 5.87 -23.11 -0.25
C GLU A 141 6.35 -22.75 1.16
N LYS A 142 7.17 -23.61 1.79
CA LYS A 142 7.76 -23.30 3.10
C LYS A 142 8.67 -22.08 3.06
N ILE A 143 9.42 -21.90 1.98
CA ILE A 143 10.29 -20.72 1.80
C ILE A 143 9.43 -19.44 1.71
N LEU A 144 8.30 -19.48 1.00
CA LEU A 144 7.37 -18.35 0.96
C LEU A 144 6.77 -18.06 2.34
N ASP A 145 6.37 -19.08 3.09
CA ASP A 145 5.88 -18.88 4.45
C ASP A 145 6.94 -18.23 5.35
N GLU A 146 8.21 -18.65 5.26
CA GLU A 146 9.31 -18.02 6.01
C GLU A 146 9.54 -16.56 5.61
N TYR A 147 9.45 -16.23 4.32
CA TYR A 147 9.48 -14.85 3.84
C TYR A 147 8.35 -14.01 4.48
N ILE A 148 7.14 -14.56 4.54
CA ILE A 148 5.99 -13.90 5.15
C ILE A 148 6.19 -13.73 6.67
N ARG A 149 6.66 -14.76 7.37
CA ARG A 149 6.97 -14.68 8.82
C ARG A 149 8.05 -13.64 9.11
N LEU A 150 9.10 -13.59 8.28
CA LEU A 150 10.15 -12.58 8.39
C LEU A 150 9.58 -11.17 8.21
N SER A 151 8.71 -10.96 7.22
CA SER A 151 7.97 -9.72 7.00
C SER A 151 7.15 -9.33 8.23
N GLY A 152 6.41 -10.29 8.78
CA GLY A 152 5.63 -10.11 10.01
C GLY A 152 6.46 -9.66 11.22
N ARG A 153 7.71 -10.13 11.37
CA ARG A 153 8.60 -9.69 12.45
C ARG A 153 8.96 -8.21 12.35
N TYR A 154 9.35 -7.74 11.16
CA TYR A 154 9.67 -6.33 10.93
C TYR A 154 8.45 -5.43 10.99
N MET A 155 7.31 -5.89 10.45
CA MET A 155 6.02 -5.20 10.59
C MET A 155 5.68 -4.97 12.07
N LYS A 156 5.82 -5.99 12.92
CA LYS A 156 5.62 -5.84 14.37
C LYS A 156 6.59 -4.86 15.02
N LYS A 157 7.88 -4.86 14.60
CA LYS A 157 8.89 -3.90 15.08
C LYS A 157 8.46 -2.46 14.85
N LEU A 158 7.82 -2.17 13.71
CA LEU A 158 7.29 -0.84 13.39
C LEU A 158 5.86 -0.60 13.88
N GLY A 159 5.10 -1.65 14.17
CA GLY A 159 3.67 -1.57 14.48
C GLY A 159 2.76 -1.51 13.25
N MET A 160 3.24 -1.94 12.08
CA MET A 160 2.43 -2.05 10.87
C MET A 160 1.50 -3.26 10.95
N THR A 161 0.22 -3.06 10.65
CA THR A 161 -0.80 -4.13 10.62
C THR A 161 -1.40 -4.37 9.24
N THR A 162 -1.08 -3.50 8.28
CA THR A 162 -1.54 -3.58 6.89
C THR A 162 -0.37 -3.86 5.96
N VAL A 163 -0.60 -4.71 4.94
CA VAL A 163 0.33 -4.95 3.84
C VAL A 163 -0.32 -4.61 2.51
N GLN A 164 0.45 -4.05 1.60
CA GLN A 164 0.10 -3.96 0.18
C GLN A 164 0.99 -4.90 -0.63
N PHE A 165 0.36 -5.61 -1.56
CA PHE A 165 1.04 -6.31 -2.62
C PHE A 165 1.04 -5.45 -3.87
N GLY A 166 2.18 -5.39 -4.53
CA GLY A 166 2.30 -4.78 -5.85
C GLY A 166 3.63 -5.20 -6.42
N ASP A 167 3.64 -5.48 -7.72
CA ASP A 167 4.85 -5.80 -8.42
C ASP A 167 4.84 -5.22 -9.83
N THR A 168 6.05 -5.11 -10.40
CA THR A 168 6.26 -4.76 -11.80
C THR A 168 6.43 -6.00 -12.67
N SER A 169 6.33 -7.20 -12.08
CA SER A 169 6.54 -8.50 -12.71
C SER A 169 5.42 -8.90 -13.67
N SER A 170 4.31 -8.17 -13.72
CA SER A 170 3.16 -8.45 -14.61
C SER A 170 2.55 -9.85 -14.42
N VAL A 171 2.89 -10.55 -13.34
CA VAL A 171 2.29 -11.84 -13.00
C VAL A 171 1.06 -11.57 -12.13
N PRO A 172 -0.15 -11.96 -12.57
CA PRO A 172 -1.35 -11.65 -11.80
C PRO A 172 -1.33 -12.29 -10.41
N LEU A 173 -1.64 -11.48 -9.39
CA LEU A 173 -1.91 -11.98 -8.05
C LEU A 173 -3.26 -12.68 -8.00
N THR A 174 -3.29 -13.83 -7.34
CA THR A 174 -4.47 -14.66 -7.11
C THR A 174 -5.05 -14.41 -5.72
N ARG A 175 -6.30 -14.84 -5.50
CA ARG A 175 -6.91 -14.81 -4.16
C ARG A 175 -6.11 -15.65 -3.15
N GLU A 176 -5.45 -16.72 -3.61
CA GLU A 176 -4.66 -17.58 -2.73
C GLU A 176 -3.40 -16.87 -2.21
N ASP A 177 -2.79 -15.98 -2.99
CA ASP A 177 -1.63 -15.21 -2.55
C ASP A 177 -1.98 -14.35 -1.32
N PHE A 178 -3.14 -13.68 -1.36
CA PHE A 178 -3.67 -12.90 -0.23
C PHE A 178 -4.10 -13.80 0.93
N ASN A 179 -4.76 -14.92 0.63
CA ASN A 179 -5.22 -15.90 1.62
C ASN A 179 -4.07 -16.50 2.42
N ARG A 180 -2.94 -16.80 1.76
CA ARG A 180 -1.75 -17.32 2.40
C ARG A 180 -1.19 -16.33 3.42
N TRP A 181 -1.07 -15.06 3.07
CA TRP A 181 -0.58 -14.04 4.01
C TRP A 181 -1.48 -13.91 5.23
N ALA A 182 -2.80 -13.89 5.03
CA ALA A 182 -3.75 -13.86 6.14
C ALA A 182 -3.63 -15.11 7.04
N ARG A 183 -3.39 -16.30 6.48
CA ARG A 183 -3.14 -17.52 7.28
C ARG A 183 -1.84 -17.48 8.07
N VAL A 184 -0.76 -17.00 7.46
CA VAL A 184 0.57 -16.95 8.10
C VAL A 184 0.65 -15.81 9.13
N LEU A 185 -0.01 -14.69 8.86
CA LEU A 185 -0.08 -13.50 9.71
C LEU A 185 -1.54 -13.19 10.09
N PRO A 186 -2.16 -13.98 10.97
CA PRO A 186 -3.58 -13.83 11.32
C PRO A 186 -3.92 -12.55 12.10
N TRP A 187 -2.93 -11.72 12.41
CA TRP A 187 -3.06 -10.43 13.09
C TRP A 187 -3.11 -9.24 12.11
N LEU A 188 -3.03 -9.47 10.79
CA LEU A 188 -3.21 -8.42 9.80
C LEU A 188 -4.60 -7.79 9.92
N THR A 189 -4.68 -6.47 9.84
CA THR A 189 -5.95 -5.73 9.83
C THR A 189 -6.58 -5.68 8.44
N GLY A 190 -5.76 -5.83 7.39
CA GLY A 190 -6.22 -5.93 6.01
C GLY A 190 -5.07 -5.95 5.01
N ILE A 191 -5.44 -6.18 3.75
CA ILE A 191 -4.50 -6.31 2.64
C ILE A 191 -4.95 -5.41 1.48
N LEU A 192 -4.04 -4.57 1.00
CA LEU A 192 -4.22 -3.86 -0.28
C LEU A 192 -3.59 -4.69 -1.40
N GLY A 193 -4.28 -4.80 -2.53
CA GLY A 193 -3.83 -5.60 -3.67
C GLY A 193 -3.46 -4.74 -4.86
N ASP A 194 -2.41 -5.16 -5.56
CA ASP A 194 -1.96 -4.62 -6.84
C ASP A 194 -1.32 -3.21 -6.80
N TYR A 195 -0.57 -2.92 -7.87
CA TYR A 195 0.08 -1.64 -8.13
C TYR A 195 -0.78 -0.73 -9.06
N GLY A 196 -2.02 -1.15 -9.32
CA GLY A 196 -2.97 -0.56 -10.25
C GLY A 196 -4.02 -1.60 -10.68
N PRO A 197 -4.97 -1.23 -11.56
CA PRO A 197 -6.01 -2.17 -12.01
C PRO A 197 -5.43 -3.46 -12.58
N ALA A 198 -5.68 -4.58 -11.90
CA ALA A 198 -5.23 -5.89 -12.35
C ALA A 198 -6.12 -6.42 -13.47
N ILE A 199 -5.49 -7.06 -14.47
CA ILE A 199 -6.21 -7.69 -15.58
C ILE A 199 -7.15 -8.76 -15.04
N GLY A 200 -8.41 -8.72 -15.49
CA GLY A 200 -9.43 -9.70 -15.12
C GLY A 200 -10.12 -9.44 -13.77
N ILE A 201 -9.79 -8.35 -13.07
CA ILE A 201 -10.47 -7.97 -11.84
C ILE A 201 -11.51 -6.91 -12.13
N ALA A 202 -12.78 -7.27 -11.99
CA ALA A 202 -13.89 -6.33 -12.12
C ALA A 202 -13.94 -5.40 -10.90
N ARG A 203 -14.27 -4.12 -11.12
CA ARG A 203 -14.41 -3.13 -10.03
C ARG A 203 -15.36 -3.57 -8.90
N ASN A 204 -16.43 -4.29 -9.22
CA ASN A 204 -17.39 -4.81 -8.24
C ASN A 204 -16.89 -6.03 -7.45
N GLU A 205 -15.80 -6.64 -7.88
CA GLU A 205 -15.18 -7.84 -7.26
C GLU A 205 -13.82 -7.50 -6.62
N SER A 206 -13.48 -6.21 -6.57
CA SER A 206 -12.20 -5.73 -6.06
C SER A 206 -12.07 -5.81 -4.53
N SER A 207 -13.20 -5.98 -3.82
CA SER A 207 -13.24 -6.00 -2.37
C SER A 207 -13.89 -7.29 -1.87
N TYR A 208 -13.20 -8.02 -0.99
CA TYR A 208 -13.64 -9.31 -0.46
C TYR A 208 -12.85 -9.67 0.80
N PHE A 209 -13.14 -10.84 1.38
CA PHE A 209 -12.41 -11.37 2.54
C PHE A 209 -11.64 -12.65 2.21
N VAL A 210 -10.55 -12.87 2.92
CA VAL A 210 -9.77 -14.12 2.90
C VAL A 210 -9.73 -14.74 4.30
N ALA A 211 -8.82 -15.68 4.57
CA ALA A 211 -8.68 -16.33 5.88
C ALA A 211 -8.73 -15.35 7.05
N HIS A 212 -9.29 -15.82 8.17
CA HIS A 212 -9.46 -15.04 9.40
C HIS A 212 -10.29 -13.76 9.22
N ASP A 213 -11.21 -13.76 8.25
CA ASP A 213 -12.02 -12.58 7.90
C ASP A 213 -11.16 -11.34 7.63
N THR A 214 -9.98 -11.54 7.03
CA THR A 214 -9.08 -10.44 6.67
C THR A 214 -9.61 -9.74 5.41
N PRO A 215 -9.91 -8.43 5.44
CA PRO A 215 -10.39 -7.71 4.28
C PRO A 215 -9.27 -7.52 3.25
N VAL A 216 -9.62 -7.66 1.98
CA VAL A 216 -8.76 -7.41 0.82
C VAL A 216 -9.42 -6.38 -0.07
N ALA A 217 -8.72 -5.30 -0.39
CA ALA A 217 -9.14 -4.32 -1.38
C ALA A 217 -8.09 -4.23 -2.49
N ARG A 218 -8.44 -4.65 -3.70
CA ARG A 218 -7.58 -4.62 -4.89
C ARG A 218 -7.70 -3.27 -5.60
N ALA A 219 -6.59 -2.80 -6.16
CA ALA A 219 -6.54 -1.52 -6.84
C ALA A 219 -7.49 -1.51 -8.04
N VAL A 220 -8.39 -0.53 -8.05
CA VAL A 220 -9.29 -0.26 -9.20
C VAL A 220 -8.89 1.01 -9.94
N TYR A 221 -7.86 1.69 -9.45
CA TYR A 221 -7.37 2.94 -9.99
C TYR A 221 -5.85 3.01 -9.89
N THR A 222 -5.22 3.64 -10.89
CA THR A 222 -3.85 4.14 -10.79
C THR A 222 -3.75 5.54 -11.40
N SER A 223 -2.80 6.33 -10.93
CA SER A 223 -2.56 7.70 -11.41
C SER A 223 -2.22 7.74 -12.91
N PRO A 224 -2.68 8.75 -13.67
CA PRO A 224 -2.66 8.76 -15.14
C PRO A 224 -1.29 8.92 -15.83
N GLY A 225 -0.17 8.83 -15.10
CA GLY A 225 1.13 9.14 -15.66
C GLY A 225 1.31 10.64 -15.96
N PRO A 226 2.29 11.01 -16.82
CA PRO A 226 2.45 12.37 -17.30
C PRO A 226 1.21 12.83 -18.07
N LEU A 227 0.71 14.02 -17.77
CA LEU A 227 -0.45 14.60 -18.43
C LEU A 227 -0.02 15.65 -19.47
N PRO A 228 -0.77 15.80 -20.58
CA PRO A 228 -0.58 16.90 -21.52
C PRO A 228 -0.73 18.27 -20.84
N GLU A 229 -0.07 19.28 -21.41
CA GLU A 229 -0.20 20.67 -20.94
C GLU A 229 -1.67 21.13 -20.98
N GLY A 230 -2.07 21.91 -19.97
CA GLY A 230 -3.43 22.43 -19.83
C GLY A 230 -4.46 21.44 -19.27
N VAL A 231 -4.12 20.16 -19.09
CA VAL A 231 -5.00 19.19 -18.42
C VAL A 231 -4.88 19.35 -16.91
N ASP A 232 -5.98 19.67 -16.23
CA ASP A 232 -6.05 19.69 -14.76
C ASP A 232 -5.88 18.26 -14.21
N PRO A 233 -4.79 17.97 -13.47
CA PRO A 233 -4.54 16.64 -12.93
C PRO A 233 -5.65 16.20 -11.96
N ALA A 234 -6.12 17.07 -11.09
CA ALA A 234 -7.12 16.72 -10.07
C ALA A 234 -8.46 16.32 -10.70
N LYS A 235 -8.90 17.09 -11.72
CA LYS A 235 -10.10 16.77 -12.48
C LYS A 235 -9.95 15.45 -13.25
N LYS A 236 -8.81 15.25 -13.92
CA LYS A 236 -8.55 14.01 -14.66
C LYS A 236 -8.55 12.78 -13.73
N GLN A 237 -7.95 12.89 -12.55
CA GLN A 237 -7.97 11.84 -11.54
C GLN A 237 -9.41 11.56 -11.06
N ALA A 238 -10.21 12.59 -10.79
CA ALA A 238 -11.60 12.43 -10.35
C ALA A 238 -12.47 11.73 -11.40
N ASP A 239 -12.33 12.10 -12.67
CA ASP A 239 -13.08 11.47 -13.77
C ASP A 239 -12.69 10.00 -13.95
N MET A 240 -11.40 9.67 -13.81
CA MET A 240 -10.93 8.29 -13.83
C MET A 240 -11.47 7.49 -12.64
N ILE A 241 -11.43 8.03 -11.43
CA ILE A 241 -11.99 7.37 -10.24
C ILE A 241 -13.48 7.09 -10.44
N ARG A 242 -14.27 8.06 -10.92
CA ARG A 242 -15.69 7.86 -11.25
C ARG A 242 -15.90 6.73 -12.24
N SER A 243 -15.10 6.70 -13.31
CA SER A 243 -15.22 5.64 -14.33
C SER A 243 -14.91 4.23 -13.80
N GLN A 244 -14.08 4.13 -12.75
CA GLN A 244 -13.70 2.87 -12.11
C GLN A 244 -14.50 2.57 -10.84
N THR A 245 -15.38 3.48 -10.41
CA THR A 245 -16.14 3.32 -9.17
C THR A 245 -17.09 2.13 -9.29
N PRO A 246 -17.12 1.21 -8.31
CA PRO A 246 -18.07 0.10 -8.29
C PRO A 246 -19.51 0.59 -8.48
N LEU A 247 -20.37 -0.23 -9.08
CA LEU A 247 -21.75 0.16 -9.38
C LEU A 247 -22.67 0.06 -8.16
N SER A 248 -22.37 -0.85 -7.23
CA SER A 248 -23.14 -1.05 -6.00
C SER A 248 -22.63 -0.13 -4.87
N ARG A 249 -23.49 0.11 -3.89
CA ARG A 249 -23.15 0.81 -2.63
C ARG A 249 -23.50 -0.07 -1.42
N PRO A 250 -22.76 0.04 -0.30
CA PRO A 250 -21.52 0.80 -0.14
C PRO A 250 -20.42 0.25 -1.06
N ALA A 251 -19.52 1.13 -1.50
CA ALA A 251 -18.38 0.76 -2.35
C ALA A 251 -17.06 1.02 -1.62
N PHE A 252 -16.06 0.19 -1.91
CA PHE A 252 -14.73 0.30 -1.36
C PHE A 252 -13.73 0.36 -2.51
N MET A 253 -12.87 1.37 -2.50
CA MET A 253 -11.90 1.63 -3.55
C MET A 253 -10.50 1.75 -2.98
N HIS A 254 -9.61 0.93 -3.52
CA HIS A 254 -8.17 1.12 -3.37
C HIS A 254 -7.64 1.87 -4.59
N ALA A 255 -7.07 3.05 -4.36
CA ALA A 255 -6.51 3.94 -5.38
C ALA A 255 -4.99 4.01 -5.24
N ALA A 256 -4.28 3.18 -6.02
CA ALA A 256 -2.82 3.11 -6.03
C ALA A 256 -2.22 4.30 -6.79
N VAL A 257 -1.68 5.28 -6.08
CA VAL A 257 -1.07 6.48 -6.67
C VAL A 257 0.42 6.24 -6.86
N ILE A 258 0.88 6.37 -8.11
CA ILE A 258 2.30 6.28 -8.42
C ILE A 258 2.97 7.54 -7.85
N ASN A 259 4.04 7.34 -7.09
CA ASN A 259 4.86 8.36 -6.44
C ASN A 259 5.34 9.52 -7.34
N TRP A 260 5.37 9.34 -8.66
CA TRP A 260 5.76 10.39 -9.62
C TRP A 260 4.60 11.24 -10.13
N TYR A 261 3.34 10.81 -9.92
CA TYR A 261 2.16 11.36 -10.61
C TYR A 261 1.04 11.75 -9.63
N GLY A 262 1.43 12.41 -8.53
CA GLY A 262 0.50 12.92 -7.53
C GLY A 262 1.16 13.87 -6.53
N SER A 263 0.33 14.36 -5.61
CA SER A 263 0.73 15.09 -4.41
C SER A 263 -0.46 15.15 -3.45
N PRO A 264 -0.25 15.43 -2.15
CA PRO A 264 -1.36 15.67 -1.22
C PRO A 264 -2.31 16.78 -1.71
N GLU A 265 -1.78 17.83 -2.34
CA GLU A 265 -2.59 18.91 -2.92
C GLU A 265 -3.47 18.43 -4.07
N THR A 266 -2.91 17.68 -5.03
CA THR A 266 -3.67 17.15 -6.17
C THR A 266 -4.75 16.18 -5.70
N ILE A 267 -4.43 15.30 -4.75
CA ILE A 267 -5.39 14.35 -4.16
C ILE A 267 -6.51 15.10 -3.42
N LEU A 268 -6.18 16.14 -2.65
CA LEU A 268 -7.17 16.97 -1.98
C LEU A 268 -8.12 17.65 -2.98
N LYS A 269 -7.58 18.24 -4.06
CA LYS A 269 -8.39 18.83 -5.14
C LYS A 269 -9.23 17.77 -5.87
N CYS A 270 -8.70 16.58 -6.07
CA CYS A 270 -9.43 15.45 -6.65
C CYS A 270 -10.62 15.05 -5.77
N CYS A 271 -10.43 14.91 -4.46
CA CYS A 271 -11.50 14.60 -3.51
C CYS A 271 -12.60 15.68 -3.53
N ARG A 272 -12.23 16.96 -3.59
CA ARG A 272 -13.19 18.06 -3.74
C ARG A 272 -13.97 17.97 -5.06
N ALA A 273 -13.29 17.62 -6.14
CA ALA A 273 -13.91 17.45 -7.44
C ALA A 273 -14.87 16.24 -7.45
N LEU A 274 -14.57 15.15 -6.72
CA LEU A 274 -15.41 13.96 -6.59
C LEU A 274 -16.74 14.26 -5.89
N GLY A 275 -16.72 15.08 -4.83
CA GLY A 275 -17.88 15.50 -4.06
C GLY A 275 -18.27 14.51 -2.95
N ASP A 276 -19.35 14.83 -2.23
CA ASP A 276 -19.71 14.19 -0.94
C ASP A 276 -20.14 12.72 -1.03
N GLU A 277 -20.34 12.19 -2.23
CA GLU A 277 -20.54 10.74 -2.43
C GLU A 277 -19.29 9.93 -2.04
N TYR A 278 -18.10 10.54 -2.21
CA TYR A 278 -16.81 9.91 -1.98
C TYR A 278 -16.24 10.34 -0.63
N VAL A 279 -15.98 9.36 0.22
CA VAL A 279 -15.40 9.56 1.55
C VAL A 279 -13.94 9.10 1.50
N PRO A 280 -12.96 10.03 1.48
CA PRO A 280 -11.56 9.65 1.58
C PRO A 280 -11.27 9.11 2.99
N VAL A 281 -10.57 7.98 3.04
CA VAL A 281 -10.23 7.22 4.25
C VAL A 281 -8.80 6.73 4.22
N THR A 282 -8.21 6.45 5.38
CA THR A 282 -6.96 5.66 5.44
C THR A 282 -7.25 4.19 5.13
N GLN A 283 -6.20 3.39 4.92
CA GLN A 283 -6.35 1.95 4.72
C GLN A 283 -7.02 1.26 5.92
N ASP A 284 -6.70 1.65 7.14
CA ASP A 284 -7.24 1.01 8.34
C ASP A 284 -8.72 1.35 8.52
N GLU A 285 -9.11 2.59 8.21
CA GLU A 285 -10.50 3.03 8.15
C GLU A 285 -11.28 2.30 7.05
N LEU A 286 -10.70 2.12 5.86
CA LEU A 286 -11.32 1.37 4.76
C LEU A 286 -11.63 -0.07 5.20
N PHE A 287 -10.68 -0.74 5.85
CA PHE A 287 -10.85 -2.11 6.31
C PHE A 287 -11.86 -2.23 7.44
N ASP A 288 -11.88 -1.28 8.39
CA ASP A 288 -12.92 -1.26 9.42
C ASP A 288 -14.33 -1.11 8.81
N LEU A 289 -14.49 -0.20 7.85
CA LEU A 289 -15.76 -0.03 7.13
C LEU A 289 -16.16 -1.27 6.32
N MET A 290 -15.19 -1.98 5.72
CA MET A 290 -15.46 -3.27 5.08
C MET A 290 -15.96 -4.30 6.09
N GLN A 291 -15.38 -4.37 7.29
CA GLN A 291 -15.85 -5.25 8.36
C GLN A 291 -17.28 -4.90 8.82
N GLN A 292 -17.60 -3.61 8.93
CA GLN A 292 -18.95 -3.15 9.21
C GLN A 292 -19.92 -3.59 8.09
N ALA A 293 -19.53 -3.44 6.83
CA ALA A 293 -20.34 -3.85 5.69
C ALA A 293 -20.58 -5.37 5.65
N ARG A 294 -19.58 -6.18 5.98
CA ARG A 294 -19.72 -7.63 6.14
C ARG A 294 -20.75 -7.99 7.22
N LYS A 295 -20.63 -7.38 8.41
CA LYS A 295 -21.56 -7.59 9.53
C LYS A 295 -23.00 -7.21 9.17
N GLN A 296 -23.17 -6.20 8.32
CA GLN A 296 -24.47 -5.72 7.85
C GLN A 296 -24.97 -6.43 6.58
N GLY A 297 -24.21 -7.38 6.01
CA GLY A 297 -24.60 -8.17 4.85
C GLY A 297 -24.40 -7.51 3.48
N PHE A 298 -23.70 -6.37 3.43
CA PHE A 298 -23.40 -5.66 2.17
C PHE A 298 -22.19 -6.23 1.42
N LEU A 299 -21.27 -6.92 2.11
CA LEU A 299 -20.05 -7.48 1.54
C LEU A 299 -19.85 -8.93 2.00
N LYS A 300 -19.45 -9.82 1.08
CA LYS A 300 -19.26 -11.26 1.35
C LYS A 300 -17.79 -11.63 1.59
#